data_AF-A0A847HCE4-F1
#
_entry.id   AF-A0A847HCE4-F1
#
_cell.length_a   1.000
_cell.length_b   1.000
_cell.length_c   1.000
_cell.angle_alpha   90.00
_cell.angle_beta   90.00
_cell.angle_gamma   90.00
#
_symmetry.space_group_name_H-M   'P 1'
#
loop_
_entity.id
_entity.type
_entity.pdbx_description
1 polymer ?
#
loop_
_entity_poly.entity_id
_entity_poly.type
_entity_poly.pdbx_seq_one_letter_code
_entity_poly.pdbx_strand_id
1 'polypeptide(L)'
;MPTRAQINRWRRYLANERAEAALYRELARKKHGEEREILLALADSEARHEAFWREKLGEYVGFPRQPDLNTRFMGFMARRFGSVFTLALMQTAESRNPYVKDEDASSQIAADERIHAEVVRGLAARGRERMSGSFRAAVFGANDGLVSNLALVVGIMGSGVSSNLILLTGVSGLLAGALSMAAGEYVSVSSQKELLEASTPH
;
A
#
# COMPACT_ATOMS: atom_id res chain seq x y z
N MET A 1 6.26 -11.38 -40.94
CA MET A 1 6.97 -12.02 -39.81
C MET A 1 7.50 -10.92 -38.88
N PRO A 2 7.38 -11.07 -37.55
CA PRO A 2 7.81 -10.03 -36.61
C PRO A 2 9.34 -9.90 -36.58
N THR A 3 9.83 -8.68 -36.39
CA THR A 3 11.26 -8.39 -36.25
C THR A 3 11.81 -8.94 -34.92
N ARG A 4 13.12 -9.21 -34.84
CA ARG A 4 13.78 -9.60 -33.58
C ARG A 4 13.53 -8.58 -32.45
N ALA A 5 13.48 -7.29 -32.80
CA ALA A 5 13.17 -6.23 -31.86
C ALA A 5 11.72 -6.36 -31.32
N GLN A 6 10.74 -6.60 -32.20
CA GLN A 6 9.34 -6.86 -31.80
C GLN A 6 9.21 -8.08 -30.90
N ILE A 7 9.82 -9.21 -31.28
CA ILE A 7 9.80 -10.44 -30.47
C ILE A 7 10.39 -10.19 -29.07
N ASN A 8 11.50 -9.46 -28.98
CA ASN A 8 12.11 -9.11 -27.70
C ASN A 8 11.23 -8.17 -26.86
N ARG A 9 10.51 -7.23 -27.49
CA ARG A 9 9.55 -6.36 -26.80
C ARG A 9 8.36 -7.16 -26.27
N TRP A 10 7.72 -7.98 -27.11
CA TRP A 10 6.56 -8.78 -26.71
C TRP A 10 6.90 -9.78 -25.60
N ARG A 11 8.11 -10.38 -25.62
CA ARG A 11 8.58 -11.23 -24.50
C ARG A 11 8.68 -10.49 -23.18
N ARG A 12 9.08 -9.21 -23.23
CA ARG A 12 9.13 -8.36 -22.02
C ARG A 12 7.72 -8.02 -21.55
N TYR A 13 6.79 -7.69 -22.45
CA TYR A 13 5.39 -7.48 -22.07
C TYR A 13 4.82 -8.73 -21.40
N LEU A 14 4.95 -9.90 -22.03
CA LEU A 14 4.53 -11.18 -21.44
C LEU A 14 5.13 -11.44 -20.04
N ALA A 15 6.40 -11.08 -19.82
CA ALA A 15 7.04 -11.23 -18.52
C ALA A 15 6.49 -10.26 -17.46
N ASN A 16 6.14 -9.03 -17.87
CA ASN A 16 5.54 -8.03 -16.99
C ASN A 16 4.10 -8.40 -16.61
N GLU A 17 3.25 -8.76 -17.58
CA GLU A 17 1.86 -9.18 -17.32
C GLU A 17 1.80 -10.30 -16.27
N ARG A 18 2.67 -11.30 -16.42
CA ARG A 18 2.78 -12.42 -15.47
C ARG A 18 3.15 -11.98 -14.07
N ALA A 19 4.10 -11.04 -13.97
CA ALA A 19 4.60 -10.57 -12.70
C ALA A 19 3.58 -9.68 -11.98
N GLU A 20 2.87 -8.84 -12.73
CA GLU A 20 1.79 -7.98 -12.22
C GLU A 20 0.59 -8.81 -11.76
N ALA A 21 0.16 -9.79 -12.57
CA ALA A 21 -0.88 -10.74 -12.18
C ALA A 21 -0.54 -11.48 -10.87
N ALA A 22 0.73 -11.92 -10.72
CA ALA A 22 1.19 -12.59 -9.51
C ALA A 22 1.19 -11.64 -8.29
N LEU A 23 1.61 -10.39 -8.49
CA LEU A 23 1.65 -9.38 -7.43
C LEU A 23 0.25 -9.02 -6.94
N TYR A 24 -0.70 -8.77 -7.85
CA TYR A 24 -2.08 -8.49 -7.48
C TYR A 24 -2.72 -9.65 -6.69
N ARG A 25 -2.46 -10.90 -7.10
CA ARG A 25 -2.90 -12.08 -6.33
C ARG A 25 -2.24 -12.15 -4.94
N GLU A 26 -0.96 -11.81 -4.83
CA GLU A 26 -0.25 -11.78 -3.53
C GLU A 26 -0.83 -10.69 -2.61
N LEU A 27 -1.14 -9.51 -3.14
CA LEU A 27 -1.79 -8.44 -2.40
C LEU A 27 -3.21 -8.82 -1.97
N ALA A 28 -3.99 -9.43 -2.88
CA ALA A 28 -5.35 -9.87 -2.61
C ALA A 28 -5.44 -10.88 -1.44
N ARG A 29 -4.42 -11.72 -1.25
CA ARG A 29 -4.37 -12.68 -0.12
C ARG A 29 -4.37 -12.01 1.24
N LYS A 30 -3.91 -10.76 1.34
CA LYS A 30 -3.85 -9.99 2.60
C LYS A 30 -5.01 -9.00 2.74
N LYS A 31 -6.00 -9.06 1.85
CA LYS A 31 -7.13 -8.11 1.78
C LYS A 31 -8.47 -8.84 1.90
N HIS A 32 -9.50 -8.08 2.24
CA HIS A 32 -10.87 -8.59 2.43
C HIS A 32 -11.89 -7.65 1.76
N GLY A 33 -13.09 -8.17 1.49
CA GLY A 33 -14.19 -7.42 0.86
C GLY A 33 -13.83 -6.85 -0.52
N GLU A 34 -14.37 -5.67 -0.81
CA GLU A 34 -14.25 -4.97 -2.11
C GLU A 34 -12.79 -4.81 -2.57
N GLU A 35 -11.84 -4.48 -1.68
CA GLU A 35 -10.42 -4.31 -2.07
C GLU A 35 -9.80 -5.61 -2.60
N ARG A 36 -10.19 -6.76 -2.04
CA ARG A 36 -9.72 -8.06 -2.52
C ARG A 36 -10.30 -8.37 -3.90
N GLU A 37 -11.58 -8.09 -4.09
CA GLU A 37 -12.27 -8.33 -5.37
C GLU A 37 -11.67 -7.47 -6.49
N ILE A 38 -11.42 -6.19 -6.21
CA ILE A 38 -10.76 -5.28 -7.17
C ILE A 38 -9.37 -5.81 -7.55
N LEU A 39 -8.56 -6.24 -6.57
CA LEU A 39 -7.22 -6.77 -6.85
C LEU A 39 -7.26 -8.08 -7.65
N LEU A 40 -8.25 -8.94 -7.42
CA LEU A 40 -8.42 -10.16 -8.22
C LEU A 40 -8.88 -9.83 -9.64
N ALA A 41 -9.79 -8.86 -9.82
CA ALA A 41 -10.23 -8.41 -11.13
C ALA A 41 -9.07 -7.83 -11.96
N LEU A 42 -8.18 -7.06 -11.32
CA LEU A 42 -6.93 -6.59 -11.95
C LEU A 42 -6.04 -7.77 -12.36
N ALA A 43 -5.83 -8.74 -11.47
CA ALA A 43 -5.02 -9.93 -11.77
C ALA A 43 -5.57 -10.76 -12.94
N ASP A 44 -6.89 -10.84 -13.07
CA ASP A 44 -7.56 -11.55 -14.17
C ASP A 44 -7.47 -10.75 -15.48
N SER A 45 -7.39 -9.42 -15.40
CA SER A 45 -7.14 -8.55 -16.55
C SER A 45 -5.73 -8.76 -17.12
N GLU A 46 -4.70 -8.75 -16.26
CA GLU A 46 -3.32 -9.05 -16.71
C GLU A 46 -3.18 -10.48 -17.25
N ALA A 47 -3.98 -11.44 -16.77
CA ALA A 47 -4.01 -12.78 -17.34
C ALA A 47 -4.56 -12.80 -18.78
N ARG A 48 -5.51 -11.92 -19.12
CA ARG A 48 -5.98 -11.75 -20.51
C ARG A 48 -4.92 -11.09 -21.38
N HIS A 49 -4.19 -10.10 -20.84
CA HIS A 49 -3.05 -9.50 -21.53
C HIS A 49 -1.95 -10.53 -21.78
N GLU A 50 -1.64 -11.38 -20.80
CA GLU A 50 -0.71 -12.50 -20.96
C GLU A 50 -1.13 -13.40 -22.13
N ALA A 51 -2.40 -13.78 -22.20
CA ALA A 51 -2.93 -14.62 -23.26
C ALA A 51 -2.76 -13.98 -24.65
N PHE A 52 -3.06 -12.67 -24.77
CA PHE A 52 -2.85 -11.91 -26.00
C PHE A 52 -1.39 -11.91 -26.46
N TRP A 53 -0.45 -11.63 -25.55
CA TRP A 53 0.97 -11.62 -25.90
C TRP A 53 1.52 -13.01 -26.21
N ARG A 54 1.01 -14.04 -25.53
CA ARG A 54 1.34 -15.44 -25.84
C ARG A 54 0.87 -15.81 -27.24
N GLU A 55 -0.33 -15.41 -27.62
CA GLU A 55 -0.87 -15.63 -28.97
C GLU A 55 -0.03 -14.89 -30.03
N LYS A 56 0.27 -13.61 -29.82
CA LYS A 56 1.13 -12.82 -30.71
C LYS A 56 2.54 -13.40 -30.86
N LEU A 57 3.10 -13.97 -29.79
CA LEU A 57 4.43 -14.58 -29.81
C LEU A 57 4.44 -15.97 -30.45
N GLY A 58 3.34 -16.73 -30.42
CA GLY A 58 3.27 -18.08 -31.00
C GLY A 58 4.45 -18.97 -30.58
N GLU A 59 5.22 -19.45 -31.55
CA GLU A 59 6.40 -20.31 -31.33
C GLU A 59 7.56 -19.60 -30.59
N TYR A 60 7.58 -18.27 -30.58
CA TYR A 60 8.65 -17.48 -29.96
C TYR A 60 8.53 -17.34 -28.43
N VAL A 61 7.52 -17.94 -27.80
CA VAL A 61 7.27 -17.90 -26.33
C VAL A 61 8.36 -18.61 -25.53
N GLY A 62 9.05 -19.61 -26.10
CA GLY A 62 9.95 -20.54 -25.39
C GLY A 62 11.26 -19.99 -24.81
N PHE A 63 11.58 -18.70 -24.97
CA PHE A 63 12.78 -18.10 -24.39
C PHE A 63 12.40 -17.16 -23.24
N PRO A 64 12.42 -17.63 -21.98
CA PRO A 64 12.00 -16.82 -20.84
C PRO A 64 12.94 -15.64 -20.63
N ARG A 65 12.41 -14.42 -20.71
CA ARG A 65 13.11 -13.21 -20.27
C ARG A 65 12.69 -12.91 -18.83
N GLN A 66 13.64 -12.61 -17.96
CA GLN A 66 13.30 -12.22 -16.58
C GLN A 66 12.57 -10.87 -16.62
N PRO A 67 11.51 -10.68 -15.81
CA PRO A 67 10.90 -9.37 -15.61
C PRO A 67 11.95 -8.39 -15.06
N ASP A 68 11.76 -7.10 -15.34
CA ASP A 68 12.75 -6.06 -15.01
C ASP A 68 13.13 -6.09 -13.51
N LEU A 69 14.36 -5.71 -13.17
CA LEU A 69 14.88 -5.79 -11.79
C LEU A 69 14.02 -5.03 -10.77
N ASN A 70 13.30 -3.99 -11.22
CA ASN A 70 12.33 -3.26 -10.42
C ASN A 70 11.16 -4.14 -9.93
N THR A 71 10.71 -5.12 -10.72
CA THR A 71 9.57 -5.98 -10.39
C THR A 71 9.91 -7.00 -9.28
N ARG A 72 11.16 -7.49 -9.24
CA ARG A 72 11.63 -8.38 -8.15
C ARG A 72 11.81 -7.62 -6.84
N PHE A 73 12.30 -6.39 -6.91
CA PHE A 73 12.41 -5.49 -5.76
C PHE A 73 11.02 -5.10 -5.23
N MET A 74 10.04 -4.85 -6.11
CA MET A 74 8.64 -4.62 -5.75
C MET A 74 8.01 -5.82 -5.02
N GLY A 75 8.25 -7.05 -5.47
CA GLY A 75 7.77 -8.26 -4.77
C GLY A 75 8.33 -8.42 -3.35
N PHE A 76 9.59 -8.02 -3.13
CA PHE A 76 10.18 -7.95 -1.80
C PHE A 76 9.52 -6.87 -0.92
N MET A 77 9.31 -5.67 -1.48
CA MET A 77 8.67 -4.56 -0.77
C MET A 77 7.20 -4.85 -0.42
N ALA A 78 6.46 -5.51 -1.31
CA ALA A 78 5.08 -5.96 -1.09
C ALA A 78 4.95 -6.96 0.08
N ARG A 79 5.99 -7.78 0.30
CA ARG A 79 6.04 -8.67 1.47
C ARG A 79 6.31 -7.93 2.76
N ARG A 80 7.09 -6.85 2.73
CA ARG A 80 7.66 -6.22 3.94
C ARG A 80 6.98 -4.93 4.39
N PHE A 81 6.40 -4.12 3.50
CA PHE A 81 6.01 -2.72 3.81
C PHE A 81 4.52 -2.36 3.54
N GLY A 82 3.66 -3.34 3.26
CA GLY A 82 2.20 -3.12 3.20
C GLY A 82 1.67 -2.56 1.86
N SER A 83 0.34 -2.59 1.70
CA SER A 83 -0.35 -2.42 0.41
C SER A 83 -0.22 -1.02 -0.21
N VAL A 84 -0.15 0.04 0.60
CA VAL A 84 -0.18 1.44 0.12
C VAL A 84 1.13 1.83 -0.57
N PHE A 85 2.26 1.42 -0.01
CA PHE A 85 3.58 1.68 -0.58
C PHE A 85 3.81 0.88 -1.87
N THR A 86 3.27 -0.34 -1.93
CA THR A 86 3.32 -1.19 -3.13
C THR A 86 2.53 -0.58 -4.29
N LEU A 87 1.30 -0.13 -4.04
CA LEU A 87 0.46 0.50 -5.08
C LEU A 87 1.01 1.86 -5.54
N ALA A 88 1.60 2.66 -4.64
CA ALA A 88 2.27 3.91 -5.02
C ALA A 88 3.53 3.66 -5.87
N LEU A 89 4.27 2.59 -5.59
CA LEU A 89 5.44 2.20 -6.37
C LEU A 89 5.05 1.63 -7.74
N MET A 90 3.93 0.90 -7.86
CA MET A 90 3.38 0.44 -9.14
C MET A 90 3.00 1.60 -10.07
N GLN A 91 2.34 2.64 -9.56
CA GLN A 91 2.03 3.85 -10.37
C GLN A 91 3.29 4.51 -10.97
N THR A 92 4.40 4.46 -10.22
CA THR A 92 5.70 5.00 -10.69
C THR A 92 6.34 4.09 -11.75
N ALA A 93 6.00 2.81 -11.78
CA ALA A 93 6.47 1.85 -12.78
C ALA A 93 5.63 1.89 -14.06
N GLU A 94 4.30 1.94 -13.95
CA GLU A 94 3.35 2.08 -15.06
C GLU A 94 3.61 3.36 -15.86
N SER A 95 3.81 4.49 -15.17
CA SER A 95 4.15 5.78 -15.80
C SER A 95 5.48 5.78 -16.58
N ARG A 96 6.35 4.79 -16.35
CA ARG A 96 7.63 4.64 -17.05
C ARG A 96 7.58 3.67 -18.22
N ASN A 97 6.48 2.98 -18.46
CA ASN A 97 6.39 2.00 -19.55
C ASN A 97 5.75 2.64 -20.80
N PRO A 98 6.47 2.82 -21.91
CA PRO A 98 5.94 3.37 -23.17
C PRO A 98 5.03 2.39 -23.94
N TYR A 99 4.31 1.53 -23.20
CA TYR A 99 3.46 0.44 -23.68
C TYR A 99 2.17 0.93 -24.36
N VAL A 100 1.52 1.94 -23.78
CA VAL A 100 0.25 2.51 -24.27
C VAL A 100 0.39 3.21 -25.63
N LYS A 101 1.63 3.40 -26.12
CA LYS A 101 1.94 4.03 -27.40
C LYS A 101 2.51 3.07 -28.45
N ASP A 102 2.63 1.76 -28.17
CA ASP A 102 3.11 0.78 -29.16
C ASP A 102 1.95 0.39 -30.10
N GLU A 103 2.15 0.52 -31.42
CA GLU A 103 1.15 0.18 -32.45
C GLU A 103 0.78 -1.32 -32.44
N ASP A 104 1.60 -2.16 -31.81
CA ASP A 104 1.38 -3.61 -31.71
C ASP A 104 0.36 -4.00 -30.61
N ALA A 105 -0.03 -3.10 -29.70
CA ALA A 105 -1.02 -3.36 -28.66
C ALA A 105 -2.45 -3.17 -29.17
N SER A 106 -3.40 -3.99 -28.69
CA SER A 106 -4.80 -3.80 -29.06
C SER A 106 -5.38 -2.55 -28.39
N SER A 107 -6.38 -1.92 -29.03
CA SER A 107 -7.09 -0.78 -28.44
C SER A 107 -7.80 -1.11 -27.13
N GLN A 108 -8.19 -2.38 -26.95
CA GLN A 108 -8.76 -2.89 -25.71
C GLN A 108 -7.74 -2.91 -24.58
N ILE A 109 -6.54 -3.45 -24.81
CA ILE A 109 -5.49 -3.46 -23.79
C ILE A 109 -5.08 -2.03 -23.42
N ALA A 110 -4.92 -1.15 -24.41
CA ALA A 110 -4.60 0.25 -24.15
C ALA A 110 -5.70 1.00 -23.37
N ALA A 111 -6.95 0.53 -23.41
CA ALA A 111 -8.06 1.06 -22.61
C ALA A 111 -8.06 0.46 -21.20
N ASP A 112 -7.86 -0.85 -21.08
CA ASP A 112 -7.77 -1.59 -19.82
C ASP A 112 -6.64 -1.01 -18.94
N GLU A 113 -5.48 -0.70 -19.52
CA GLU A 113 -4.35 -0.05 -18.81
C GLU A 113 -4.69 1.30 -18.19
N ARG A 114 -5.53 2.11 -18.86
CA ARG A 114 -5.94 3.41 -18.30
C ARG A 114 -6.83 3.22 -17.09
N ILE A 115 -7.75 2.26 -17.18
CA ILE A 115 -8.64 1.89 -16.10
C ILE A 115 -7.83 1.29 -14.93
N HIS A 116 -6.85 0.42 -15.22
CA HIS A 116 -5.95 -0.15 -14.21
C HIS A 116 -5.24 0.96 -13.42
N ALA A 117 -4.64 1.92 -14.10
CA ALA A 117 -3.95 3.03 -13.47
C ALA A 117 -4.88 3.87 -12.56
N GLU A 118 -6.12 4.12 -12.98
CA GLU A 118 -7.12 4.83 -12.17
C GLU A 118 -7.57 4.04 -10.95
N VAL A 119 -7.85 2.74 -11.11
CA VAL A 119 -8.24 1.84 -10.03
C VAL A 119 -7.14 1.70 -8.98
N VAL A 120 -5.89 1.51 -9.43
CA VAL A 120 -4.70 1.45 -8.56
C VAL A 120 -4.49 2.77 -7.84
N ARG A 121 -4.72 3.91 -8.51
CA ARG A 121 -4.69 5.23 -7.88
C ARG A 121 -5.74 5.39 -6.78
N GLY A 122 -6.97 4.97 -7.04
CA GLY A 122 -8.06 4.97 -6.06
C GLY A 122 -7.73 4.11 -4.84
N LEU A 123 -7.23 2.89 -5.04
CA LEU A 123 -6.80 2.00 -3.96
C LEU A 123 -5.67 2.61 -3.11
N ALA A 124 -4.67 3.23 -3.76
CA ALA A 124 -3.58 3.89 -3.06
C ALA A 124 -4.06 5.11 -2.24
N ALA A 125 -4.99 5.91 -2.78
CA ALA A 125 -5.57 7.06 -2.10
C ALA A 125 -6.34 6.65 -0.84
N ARG A 126 -7.26 5.68 -0.95
CA ARG A 126 -8.00 5.12 0.20
C ARG A 126 -7.06 4.55 1.27
N GLY A 127 -5.99 3.89 0.83
CA GLY A 127 -4.96 3.38 1.73
C GLY A 127 -4.25 4.49 2.52
N ARG A 128 -3.92 5.62 1.87
CA ARG A 128 -3.32 6.78 2.54
C ARG A 128 -4.28 7.46 3.50
N GLU A 129 -5.56 7.57 3.15
CA GLU A 129 -6.59 8.15 4.04
C GLU A 129 -6.75 7.35 5.33
N ARG A 130 -6.81 6.02 5.24
CA ARG A 130 -6.84 5.16 6.44
C ARG A 130 -5.59 5.34 7.31
N MET A 131 -4.43 5.51 6.70
CA MET A 131 -3.18 5.74 7.44
C MET A 131 -3.07 7.15 8.03
N SER A 132 -3.59 8.19 7.36
CA SER A 132 -3.39 9.57 7.77
C SER A 132 -4.11 9.89 9.08
N GLY A 133 -5.28 9.29 9.33
CA GLY A 133 -6.01 9.41 10.60
C GLY A 133 -5.19 8.91 11.79
N SER A 134 -4.77 7.64 11.75
CA SER A 134 -4.00 7.01 12.82
C SER A 134 -2.60 7.61 12.98
N PHE A 135 -1.93 7.96 11.88
CA PHE A 135 -0.61 8.58 11.93
C PHE A 135 -0.66 9.98 12.55
N ARG A 136 -1.65 10.79 12.16
CA ARG A 136 -1.84 12.13 12.72
C ARG A 136 -2.19 12.05 14.22
N ALA A 137 -3.05 11.12 14.62
CA ALA A 137 -3.36 10.87 16.02
C ALA A 137 -2.11 10.43 16.82
N ALA A 138 -1.31 9.52 16.26
CA ALA A 138 -0.07 9.07 16.89
C ALA A 138 0.97 10.20 17.04
N VAL A 139 1.13 11.07 16.03
CA VAL A 139 2.06 12.20 16.08
C VAL A 139 1.60 13.25 17.09
N PHE A 140 0.32 13.62 17.09
CA PHE A 140 -0.19 14.57 18.08
C PHE A 140 -0.14 14.00 19.50
N GLY A 141 -0.43 12.71 19.67
CA GLY A 141 -0.29 12.03 20.96
C GLY A 141 1.16 12.00 21.45
N ALA A 142 2.12 11.64 20.59
CA ALA A 142 3.53 11.67 20.95
C ALA A 142 4.00 13.09 21.31
N ASN A 143 3.57 14.11 20.55
CA ASN A 143 3.90 15.50 20.82
C ASN A 143 3.31 15.98 22.15
N ASP A 144 2.02 15.72 22.40
CA ASP A 144 1.36 16.11 23.64
C ASP A 144 1.94 15.40 24.86
N GLY A 145 2.23 14.09 24.74
CA GLY A 145 2.89 13.31 25.79
C GLY A 145 4.30 13.80 26.13
N LEU A 146 5.09 14.20 25.13
CA LEU A 146 6.42 14.77 25.37
C LEU A 146 6.33 16.17 25.99
N VAL A 147 5.49 17.06 25.45
CA VAL A 147 5.37 18.44 25.94
C VAL A 147 4.83 18.46 27.37
N SER A 148 3.76 17.71 27.65
CA SER A 148 3.19 17.61 29.00
C SER A 148 4.17 16.99 30.01
N ASN A 149 4.90 15.94 29.61
CA ASN A 149 5.86 15.30 30.51
C ASN A 149 7.10 16.18 30.77
N LEU A 150 7.58 16.92 29.76
CA LEU A 150 8.65 17.89 29.95
C LEU A 150 8.19 19.04 30.86
N ALA A 151 6.97 19.55 30.68
CA ALA A 151 6.41 20.58 31.54
C ALA A 151 6.29 20.09 33.01
N LEU A 152 5.84 18.85 33.21
CA LEU A 152 5.80 18.20 34.53
C LEU A 152 7.18 18.10 35.17
N VAL A 153 8.17 17.59 34.42
CA VAL A 153 9.55 17.42 34.89
C VAL A 153 10.19 18.78 35.24
N VAL A 154 10.00 19.80 34.39
CA VAL A 154 10.50 21.16 34.65
C VAL A 154 9.83 21.79 35.87
N GLY A 155 8.50 21.63 36.02
CA GLY A 155 7.76 22.12 37.18
C GLY A 155 8.26 21.51 38.49
N ILE A 156 8.55 20.22 38.48
CA ILE A 156 9.07 19.50 39.65
C ILE A 156 10.53 19.85 39.92
N MET A 157 11.35 20.05 38.88
CA MET A 157 12.75 20.43 39.03
C MET A 157 12.92 21.73 39.84
N GLY A 158 12.03 22.71 39.65
CA GLY A 158 12.04 23.96 40.41
C GLY A 158 11.70 23.83 41.90
N SER A 159 11.19 22.68 42.35
CA SER A 159 10.82 22.43 43.74
C SER A 159 11.97 21.95 44.64
N GLY A 160 13.15 21.67 44.06
CA GLY A 160 14.33 21.23 44.80
C GLY A 160 14.35 19.74 45.19
N VAL A 161 13.48 18.92 44.61
CA VAL A 161 13.48 17.46 44.84
C VAL A 161 14.70 16.76 44.22
N SER A 162 15.01 15.57 44.73
CA SER A 162 16.15 14.77 44.24
C SER A 162 15.99 14.34 42.78
N SER A 163 17.09 14.20 42.06
CA SER A 163 17.11 13.77 40.65
C SER A 163 16.44 12.41 40.43
N ASN A 164 16.50 11.51 41.42
CA ASN A 164 15.83 10.21 41.34
C ASN A 164 14.30 10.34 41.34
N LEU A 165 13.75 11.26 42.14
CA LEU A 165 12.31 11.58 42.15
C LEU A 165 11.87 12.25 40.85
N ILE A 166 12.69 13.14 40.29
CA ILE A 166 12.44 13.78 38.99
C ILE A 166 12.32 12.70 37.89
N LEU A 167 13.27 11.77 37.86
CA LEU A 167 13.30 10.69 36.87
C LEU A 167 12.12 9.73 37.03
N LEU A 168 11.82 9.32 38.27
CA LEU A 168 10.65 8.48 38.56
C LEU A 168 9.36 9.15 38.10
N THR A 169 9.24 10.46 38.33
CA THR A 169 8.03 11.22 37.95
C THR A 169 7.90 11.33 36.44
N GLY A 170 8.99 11.63 35.72
CA GLY A 170 8.97 11.68 34.26
C GLY A 170 8.67 10.33 33.61
N VAL A 171 9.19 9.23 34.15
CA VAL A 171 8.88 7.87 33.64
C VAL A 171 7.43 7.50 33.94
N SER A 172 6.95 7.78 35.16
CA SER A 172 5.56 7.52 35.55
C SER A 172 4.58 8.34 34.71
N GLY A 173 4.91 9.61 34.43
CA GLY A 173 4.11 10.49 33.58
C GLY A 173 4.01 9.98 32.14
N LEU A 174 5.12 9.54 31.55
CA LEU A 174 5.10 8.92 30.21
C LEU A 174 4.26 7.64 30.17
N LEU A 175 4.40 6.76 31.17
CA LEU A 175 3.63 5.51 31.24
C LEU A 175 2.14 5.80 31.42
N ALA A 176 1.78 6.72 32.32
CA ALA A 176 0.39 7.13 32.54
C ALA A 176 -0.22 7.76 31.27
N GLY A 177 0.53 8.63 30.59
CA GLY A 177 0.11 9.25 29.33
C GLY A 177 -0.11 8.22 28.21
N ALA A 178 0.82 7.28 28.05
CA ALA A 178 0.70 6.21 27.05
C ALA A 178 -0.50 5.30 27.31
N LEU A 179 -0.73 4.90 28.56
CA LEU A 179 -1.89 4.08 28.95
C LEU A 179 -3.21 4.84 28.76
N SER A 180 -3.26 6.13 29.10
CA SER A 180 -4.43 6.98 28.88
C SER A 180 -4.77 7.10 27.40
N MET A 181 -3.77 7.30 26.53
CA MET A 181 -3.98 7.35 25.08
C MET A 181 -4.47 6.01 24.51
N ALA A 182 -3.89 4.90 24.95
CA ALA A 182 -4.33 3.57 24.54
C ALA A 182 -5.79 3.30 24.96
N ALA A 183 -6.17 3.69 26.18
CA ALA A 183 -7.54 3.59 26.66
C ALA A 183 -8.49 4.51 25.88
N GLY A 184 -8.07 5.75 25.61
CA GLY A 184 -8.86 6.72 24.83
C GLY A 184 -9.14 6.24 23.41
N GLU A 185 -8.15 5.67 22.73
CA GLU A 185 -8.33 5.08 21.39
C GLU A 185 -9.26 3.87 21.43
N TYR A 186 -9.11 2.98 22.43
CA TYR A 186 -10.00 1.83 22.60
C TYR A 186 -11.46 2.25 22.78
N VAL A 187 -11.72 3.26 23.62
CA VAL A 187 -13.06 3.80 23.84
C VAL A 187 -13.58 4.48 22.57
N SER A 188 -12.77 5.30 21.90
CA SER A 188 -13.12 5.96 20.65
C SER A 188 -13.58 4.96 19.57
N VAL A 189 -12.81 3.88 19.37
CA VAL A 189 -13.15 2.81 18.42
C VAL A 189 -14.43 2.08 18.83
N SER A 190 -14.59 1.79 20.13
CA SER A 190 -15.79 1.13 20.67
C SER A 190 -17.03 1.99 20.44
N SER A 191 -16.97 3.29 20.73
CA SER A 191 -18.07 4.22 20.50
C SER A 191 -18.40 4.41 19.02
N GLN A 192 -17.41 4.43 18.13
CA GLN A 192 -17.68 4.45 16.68
C GLN A 192 -18.44 3.20 16.23
N LYS A 193 -18.09 2.03 16.79
CA LYS A 193 -18.79 0.77 16.50
C LYS A 193 -20.23 0.78 17.02
N GLU A 194 -20.44 1.25 18.25
CA GLU A 194 -21.78 1.38 18.84
C GLU A 194 -22.65 2.36 18.05
N LEU A 195 -22.09 3.49 17.61
CA LEU A 195 -22.81 4.45 16.76
C LEU A 195 -23.20 3.83 15.41
N LEU A 196 -22.31 3.04 14.80
CA LEU A 196 -22.61 2.32 13.56
C LEU A 196 -23.73 1.28 13.75
N GLU A 197 -23.69 0.50 14.84
CA GLU A 197 -24.73 -0.47 15.18
C GLU A 197 -26.08 0.21 15.47
N ALA A 198 -26.08 1.37 16.13
CA ALA A 198 -27.29 2.16 16.38
C ALA A 198 -27.84 2.85 15.12
N SER A 199 -27.01 3.07 14.09
CA SER A 199 -27.39 3.75 12.84
C SER A 199 -27.99 2.81 11.80
N THR A 200 -27.91 1.49 12.00
CA THR A 200 -28.58 0.50 11.14
C THR A 200 -29.99 0.20 11.68
N PRO A 201 -31.07 0.65 11.01
CA PRO A 201 -32.43 0.32 11.46
C PRO A 201 -32.71 -1.16 11.19
N HIS A 202 -33.27 -1.84 12.19
CA HIS A 202 -33.82 -3.19 12.08
C HIS A 202 -35.16 -3.20 11.32
#